data_AF-A0A1H8VJV6-F1
#
_entry.id   AF-A0A1H8VJV6-F1
#
_cell.length_a   1.000
_cell.length_b   1.000
_cell.length_c   1.000
_cell.angle_alpha   90.00
_cell.angle_beta   90.00
_cell.angle_gamma   90.00
#
_symmetry.space_group_name_H-M   'P 1'
#
loop_
_entity.id
_entity.type
_entity.pdbx_description
1 polymer ?
#
loop_
_entity_poly.entity_id
_entity_poly.type
_entity_poly.pdbx_seq_one_letter_code
_entity_poly.pdbx_strand_id
1 'polypeptide(L)' 'MHLYGHFFQVGDAIKDTVIVPGHRGQVTINFHADNPGRWLFHCHNLYHLDAGMARVVRYVE' A
#
# COMPACT_ATOMS: atom_id res chain seq x y z
N MET A 1 -0.35 5.98 -1.22
CA MET A 1 -0.83 4.63 -0.86
C MET A 1 0.20 4.00 0.03
N HIS A 2 -0.19 3.59 1.23
CA HIS A 2 0.65 3.00 2.26
C HIS A 2 0.19 1.58 2.57
N LEU A 3 1.12 0.64 2.71
CA LEU A 3 0.87 -0.75 3.10
C LEU A 3 1.51 -1.01 4.46
N TYR A 4 0.69 -1.36 5.46
CA TYR A 4 1.21 -1.73 6.78
C TYR A 4 1.99 -3.05 6.73
N GLY A 5 2.99 -3.17 7.60
CA GLY A 5 3.73 -4.42 7.84
C GLY A 5 4.72 -4.82 6.75
N HIS A 6 4.91 -3.99 5.71
CA HIS A 6 5.76 -4.30 4.56
C HIS A 6 6.49 -3.06 4.06
N PHE A 7 7.74 -3.26 3.65
CA PHE A 7 8.36 -2.43 2.62
C PHE A 7 8.10 -3.06 1.25
N PHE A 8 8.04 -2.23 0.21
CA PHE A 8 7.88 -2.66 -1.16
C PHE A 8 8.82 -1.91 -2.09
N GLN A 9 9.19 -2.59 -3.17
CA GLN A 9 9.93 -1.99 -4.27
C GLN A 9 8.98 -1.17 -5.16
N VAL A 10 9.40 0.03 -5.52
CA VAL A 10 8.84 0.83 -6.61
C VAL A 10 9.98 1.43 -7.44
N GLY A 11 10.14 0.95 -8.67
CA GLY A 11 11.36 1.20 -9.45
C GLY A 11 12.61 0.72 -8.68
N ASP A 12 13.58 1.61 -8.51
CA ASP A 12 14.83 1.31 -7.78
C ASP A 12 14.78 1.66 -6.29
N ALA A 13 13.62 2.09 -5.78
CA ALA A 13 13.46 2.49 -4.38
C ALA A 13 12.68 1.47 -3.57
N ILE A 14 13.08 1.30 -2.30
CA ILE A 14 12.34 0.55 -1.29
C ILE A 14 11.60 1.55 -0.39
N LYS A 15 10.27 1.43 -0.30
CA LYS A 15 9.39 2.35 0.44
C LYS A 15 8.20 1.59 1.04
N ASP A 16 7.56 2.16 2.04
CA ASP A 16 6.26 1.69 2.56
C ASP A 16 5.07 2.49 2.01
N THR A 17 5.35 3.59 1.30
CA THR A 17 4.37 4.54 0.80
C THR A 17 4.78 5.07 -0.56
N VAL A 18 3.81 5.15 -1.49
CA VAL A 18 4.03 5.70 -2.82
C VAL A 18 2.89 6.61 -3.27
N ILE A 19 3.22 7.63 -4.07
CA ILE A 19 2.25 8.50 -4.73
C ILE A 19 1.70 7.76 -5.94
N VAL A 20 0.37 7.65 -6.04
CA VAL A 20 -0.30 7.21 -7.27
C VAL A 20 -0.67 8.45 -8.07
N PRO A 21 -0.21 8.60 -9.33
CA PRO A 21 -0.56 9.77 -10.13
C PRO A 21 -2.08 9.88 -10.33
N GLY A 22 -2.59 11.12 -10.39
CA GLY A 22 -3.98 11.39 -10.71
C GLY A 22 -4.36 10.97 -12.13
N HIS A 23 -5.63 11.20 -12.50
CA HIS A 23 -6.11 11.02 -13.87
C HIS A 23 -5.86 9.61 -14.46
N ARG A 24 -6.31 8.57 -13.74
CA ARG A 24 -6.10 7.15 -14.10
C ARG A 24 -4.63 6.69 -14.07
N GLY A 25 -3.76 7.41 -13.35
CA GLY A 25 -2.42 6.96 -13.08
C GLY A 25 -2.39 5.64 -12.30
N GLN A 26 -1.32 4.88 -12.52
CA GLN A 26 -1.09 3.59 -11.88
C GLN A 26 0.35 3.52 -11.37
N VAL A 27 0.54 2.76 -10.30
CA VAL A 27 1.85 2.37 -9.80
C VAL A 27 1.84 0.87 -9.51
N THR A 28 2.89 0.18 -9.95
CA THR A 28 3.15 -1.22 -9.58
C THR A 28 4.14 -1.24 -8.43
N ILE A 29 3.85 -2.03 -7.40
CA ILE A 29 4.72 -2.26 -6.26
C ILE A 29 4.95 -3.77 -6.10
N ASN A 30 6.14 -4.15 -5.65
CA ASN A 30 6.47 -5.54 -5.33
C ASN A 30 6.81 -5.63 -3.83
N PHE A 31 6.04 -6.37 -3.06
CA PHE A 31 6.33 -6.63 -1.64
C PHE A 31 6.55 -8.12 -1.44
N HIS A 32 7.38 -8.46 -0.45
CA HIS A 32 7.57 -9.85 -0.04
C HIS A 32 6.46 -10.24 0.94
N ALA A 33 5.72 -11.31 0.67
CA ALA A 33 4.59 -11.75 1.50
C ALA A 33 5.07 -12.71 2.60
N ASP A 34 5.98 -12.26 3.46
CA ASP A 34 6.63 -13.04 4.53
C ASP A 34 6.06 -12.78 5.94
N ASN A 35 4.99 -12.00 6.03
CA ASN A 35 4.35 -11.58 7.27
C ASN A 35 2.83 -11.88 7.25
N PRO A 36 2.41 -13.16 7.35
CA PRO A 36 1.02 -13.57 7.19
C PRO A 36 0.10 -12.85 8.18
N GLY A 37 -1.07 -12.42 7.70
CA GLY A 37 -1.96 -11.60 8.51
C GLY A 37 -2.98 -10.78 7.72
N ARG A 38 -3.47 -9.73 8.37
CA ARG A 38 -4.41 -8.75 7.80
C ARG A 38 -3.81 -7.36 7.93
N TRP A 39 -3.45 -6.77 6.80
CA TRP A 39 -2.73 -5.51 6.76
C TRP A 39 -3.58 -4.44 6.11
N LEU A 40 -3.61 -3.26 6.72
CA LEU A 40 -4.30 -2.12 6.15
C LEU A 40 -3.49 -1.60 4.95
N PHE A 41 -4.18 -1.31 3.86
CA PHE A 41 -3.63 -0.66 2.68
C PHE A 41 -4.53 0.54 2.37
N HIS A 42 -4.00 1.75 2.45
CA HIS A 42 -4.83 2.95 2.40
C HIS A 42 -4.14 4.15 1.75
N CYS A 43 -4.93 5.19 1.49
CA CYS A 43 -4.38 6.49 1.14
C CYS A 43 -3.78 7.16 2.38
N HIS A 44 -2.52 7.59 2.30
CA HIS A 44 -1.84 8.27 3.42
C HIS A 44 -2.25 9.75 3.55
N ASN A 45 -3.23 10.23 2.76
CA ASN A 45 -3.94 11.45 3.08
C ASN A 45 -5.03 11.11 4.12
N LEU A 46 -4.86 11.62 5.34
CA LEU A 46 -5.72 11.25 6.48
C LEU A 46 -7.20 11.56 6.24
N TYR A 47 -7.52 12.65 5.54
CA TYR A 47 -8.92 12.96 5.18
C TYR A 47 -9.54 11.88 4.28
N HIS A 48 -8.75 11.28 3.39
CA HIS A 48 -9.23 10.20 2.53
C HIS A 48 -9.34 8.87 3.29
N LEU A 49 -8.40 8.60 4.21
CA LEU A 49 -8.50 7.44 5.11
C LEU A 49 -9.76 7.51 5.97
N ASP A 50 -10.02 8.66 6.59
CA ASP A 50 -11.20 8.89 7.43
C ASP A 50 -12.50 8.70 6.63
N ALA A 51 -12.51 9.14 5.37
CA ALA A 51 -13.61 8.91 4.43
C ALA A 51 -13.69 7.46 3.89
N GLY A 52 -12.82 6.54 4.33
CA GLY A 52 -12.89 5.12 4.01
C GLY A 52 -12.03 4.65 2.82
N MET A 53 -11.09 5.46 2.32
CA MET A 53 -10.18 5.07 1.23
C MET A 53 -9.09 4.09 1.72
N ALA A 54 -9.53 2.90 2.08
CA ALA A 54 -8.73 1.83 2.64
C ALA A 54 -9.21 0.45 2.17
N ARG A 55 -8.32 -0.53 2.24
CA ARG A 55 -8.59 -1.93 1.97
C ARG A 55 -7.73 -2.80 2.90
N VAL A 56 -8.23 -4.00 3.22
CA VAL A 56 -7.40 -5.03 3.88
C VAL A 56 -6.75 -5.90 2.83
N VAL A 57 -5.42 -6.03 2.91
CA VAL A 57 -4.64 -7.07 2.24
C VAL A 57 -4.49 -8.23 3.23
N ARG A 58 -5.00 -9.41 2.85
CA ARG A 58 -4.93 -10.61 3.68
C ARG A 58 -4.24 -11.72 2.91
N TYR A 59 -3.30 -12.37 3.56
CA TYR A 59 -2.71 -13.63 3.09
C TYR A 59 -2.44 -14.54 4.28
N VAL A 60 -2.44 -15.83 4.00
CA VAL A 60 -2.17 -16.93 4.94
C VAL A 60 -0.99 -17.72 4.39
N GLU A 61 -0.35 -18.52 5.25
CA GLU A 61 0.63 -19.52 4.80
C GLU A 61 0.00 -20.54 3.84
#